data_AF-A0A5U3EVG8-F1
#
_entry.id   AF-A0A5U3EVG8-F1
#
_cell.length_a   1.000
_cell.length_b   1.000
_cell.length_c   1.000
_cell.angle_alpha   90.00
_cell.angle_beta   90.00
_cell.angle_gamma   90.00
#
_symmetry.space_group_name_H-M   'P 1'
#
loop_
_entity.id
_entity.type
_entity.pdbx_description
1 polymer ?
#
loop_
_entity_poly.entity_id
_entity_poly.type
_entity_poly.pdbx_seq_one_letter_code
_entity_poly.pdbx_strand_id
1 'polypeptide(L)' 'LIQVAENERQRLLTHADKVMLDWRTELMLGEISDANRDKLSAWLAYKSEVKTVDVTITPENVNWPDIPKM' A
#
# COMPACT_ATOMS: atom_id res chain seq x y z
N LEU A 1 -12.82 -4.24 -17.88
CA LEU A 1 -11.41 -4.63 -17.63
C LEU A 1 -10.69 -3.55 -16.82
N ILE A 2 -10.55 -2.31 -17.33
CA ILE A 2 -9.95 -1.20 -16.56
C ILE A 2 -10.62 -1.00 -15.19
N GLN A 3 -11.95 -1.03 -15.12
CA GLN A 3 -12.68 -0.93 -13.84
C GLN A 3 -12.32 -2.03 -12.83
N VAL A 4 -12.05 -3.25 -13.31
CA VAL A 4 -11.68 -4.38 -12.43
C VAL A 4 -10.29 -4.15 -11.85
N ALA A 5 -9.33 -3.75 -12.70
CA ALA A 5 -7.99 -3.36 -12.26
C ALA A 5 -8.02 -2.18 -11.28
N GLU A 6 -8.87 -1.18 -11.51
CA GLU A 6 -9.00 -0.05 -10.59
C GLU A 6 -9.64 -0.45 -9.26
N ASN A 7 -10.63 -1.34 -9.27
CA ASN A 7 -11.20 -1.89 -8.04
C ASN A 7 -10.13 -2.65 -7.23
N GLU A 8 -9.25 -3.39 -7.90
CA GLU A 8 -8.14 -4.08 -7.25
C GLU A 8 -7.13 -3.08 -6.66
N ARG A 9 -6.79 -2.01 -7.38
CA ARG A 9 -5.97 -0.90 -6.87
C ARG A 9 -6.53 -0.37 -5.55
N GLN A 10 -7.83 -0.06 -5.53
CA GLN A 10 -8.50 0.46 -4.34
C GLN A 10 -8.51 -0.55 -3.19
N ARG A 11 -8.67 -1.85 -3.49
CA ARG A 11 -8.57 -2.93 -2.49
C ARG A 11 -7.18 -2.96 -1.85
N LEU A 12 -6.11 -2.91 -2.65
CA LEU A 12 -4.73 -2.93 -2.18
C LEU A 12 -4.39 -1.69 -1.35
N LEU A 13 -4.82 -0.51 -1.79
CA LEU A 13 -4.62 0.74 -1.04
C LEU A 13 -5.37 0.73 0.30
N THR A 14 -6.62 0.26 0.30
CA THR A 14 -7.43 0.13 1.53
C THR A 14 -6.81 -0.87 2.50
N HIS A 15 -6.29 -1.99 2.00
CA HIS A 15 -5.58 -2.96 2.83
C HIS A 15 -4.33 -2.35 3.47
N ALA A 16 -3.49 -1.68 2.68
CA ALA A 16 -2.31 -0.99 3.19
C ALA A 16 -2.65 0.06 4.26
N ASP A 17 -3.73 0.83 4.06
CA ASP A 17 -4.18 1.82 5.06
C ASP A 17 -4.64 1.18 6.37
N LYS A 18 -5.29 0.01 6.31
CA LYS A 18 -5.67 -0.74 7.52
C LYS A 18 -4.44 -1.29 8.25
N VAL A 19 -3.48 -1.85 7.52
CA VAL A 19 -2.24 -2.38 8.11
C VAL A 19 -1.44 -1.30 8.83
N MET A 20 -1.34 -0.11 8.24
CA MET A 20 -0.58 1.00 8.80
C MET A 20 -1.30 1.79 9.90
N LEU A 21 -2.56 1.46 10.23
CA LEU A 21 -3.39 2.29 11.10
C LEU A 21 -2.76 2.50 12.48
N ASP A 22 -2.29 1.43 13.10
CA ASP A 22 -1.70 1.46 14.43
C ASP A 22 -0.38 2.24 14.42
N TRP A 23 0.51 1.97 13.46
CA TRP A 23 1.78 2.70 13.33
C TRP A 23 1.61 4.19 13.04
N ARG A 24 0.58 4.58 12.27
CA ARG A 24 0.27 6.01 12.08
C ARG A 24 -0.21 6.66 13.37
N THR A 25 -0.98 5.92 14.19
CA THR A 25 -1.42 6.39 15.51
C THR A 25 -0.23 6.54 16.45
N GLU A 26 0.65 5.54 16.52
CA GLU A 26 1.91 5.61 17.28
C GLU A 26 2.79 6.78 16.82
N LEU A 27 2.91 7.01 15.50
CA LEU A 27 3.68 8.14 14.96
C LEU A 27 3.08 9.48 15.39
N MET A 28 1.75 9.62 15.37
CA MET A 28 1.05 10.84 15.80
C MET A 28 1.23 11.13 17.29
N LEU A 29 1.31 10.08 18.12
CA LEU A 29 1.56 10.17 19.55
C LEU A 29 3.05 10.38 19.89
N GLY A 30 3.95 10.19 18.91
CA GLY A 30 5.40 10.23 19.13
C GLY A 30 5.95 8.97 19.79
N GLU A 31 5.21 7.87 19.78
CA GLU A 31 5.50 6.61 20.48
C GLU A 31 6.00 5.50 19.54
N ILE A 32 6.10 5.76 18.24
CA ILE A 32 6.48 4.76 17.25
C ILE A 32 7.90 4.23 17.46
N SER A 33 8.02 2.89 17.52
CA SER A 33 9.31 2.21 17.58
C SER A 33 10.07 2.30 16.24
N ASP A 34 11.39 2.13 16.26
CA ASP A 34 12.20 2.11 15.03
C ASP A 34 11.73 1.00 14.07
N ALA A 35 11.41 -0.19 14.60
CA ALA A 35 10.89 -1.30 13.82
C ALA A 35 9.53 -0.97 13.15
N ASN A 36 8.61 -0.32 13.87
CA ASN A 36 7.33 0.09 13.30
C ASN A 36 7.50 1.22 12.28
N ARG A 37 8.49 2.10 12.47
CA ARG A 37 8.83 3.16 11.51
C ARG A 37 9.36 2.59 10.19
N ASP A 38 10.18 1.54 10.25
CA ASP A 38 10.67 0.85 9.06
C ASP A 38 9.53 0.17 8.30
N LYS A 39 8.63 -0.51 9.02
CA LYS A 39 7.41 -1.09 8.45
C LYS A 39 6.52 -0.03 7.80
N LEU A 40 6.26 1.07 8.50
CA LEU A 40 5.47 2.19 7.99
C LEU A 40 6.07 2.77 6.70
N SER A 41 7.40 2.95 6.66
CA SER A 41 8.12 3.41 5.47
C SER A 41 7.96 2.46 4.29
N ALA A 42 8.12 1.15 4.51
CA ALA A 42 7.94 0.14 3.46
C ALA A 42 6.53 0.11 2.89
N TRP A 43 5.51 0.24 3.75
CA TRP A 43 4.11 0.29 3.31
C TRP A 43 3.73 1.58 2.58
N LEU A 44 4.35 2.71 2.93
CA LEU A 44 4.21 3.96 2.18
C LEU A 44 4.81 3.85 0.77
N ALA A 45 5.99 3.22 0.64
CA ALA A 45 6.61 2.94 -0.66
C ALA A 45 5.71 2.05 -1.52
N TYR A 46 5.24 0.93 -0.96
CA TYR A 46 4.28 0.03 -1.62
C TYR A 46 3.04 0.78 -2.14
N LYS A 47 2.41 1.62 -1.30
CA LYS A 47 1.25 2.42 -1.75
C LYS A 47 1.59 3.35 -2.91
N SER A 48 2.79 3.93 -2.92
CA SER A 48 3.25 4.77 -4.03
C SER A 48 3.37 3.95 -5.30
N GLU A 49 3.99 2.78 -5.23
CA GLU A 49 4.14 1.86 -6.37
C GLU A 49 2.77 1.45 -6.94
N VAL A 50 1.84 0.99 -6.08
CA VAL A 50 0.46 0.63 -6.48
C VAL A 50 -0.23 1.78 -7.23
N LYS A 51 -0.05 3.02 -6.80
CA LYS A 51 -0.64 4.20 -7.46
C LYS A 51 -0.02 4.51 -8.82
N THR A 52 1.25 4.14 -9.03
CA THR A 52 1.97 4.39 -10.28
C THR A 52 1.75 3.32 -11.34
N VAL A 53 1.20 2.15 -10.98
CA VAL A 53 0.87 1.09 -11.94
C VAL A 53 -0.12 1.62 -12.98
N ASP A 54 0.25 1.54 -14.26
CA ASP A 54 -0.62 1.89 -15.37
C ASP A 54 -1.55 0.71 -15.72
N VAL A 55 -2.83 0.87 -15.39
CA VAL A 55 -3.87 -0.15 -15.61
C VAL A 55 -4.45 -0.11 -17.02
N THR A 56 -4.05 0.84 -17.85
CA THR A 56 -4.57 1.00 -19.22
C THR A 56 -3.84 0.15 -20.25
N ILE A 57 -2.59 -0.26 -19.95
CA ILE A 57 -1.74 -1.04 -20.87
C ILE A 57 -2.16 -2.51 -20.92
N THR A 58 -2.35 -3.16 -19.77
CA THR A 58 -2.77 -4.58 -19.66
C THR A 58 -3.79 -4.77 -18.54
N PRO A 59 -5.04 -4.30 -18.71
CA PRO A 59 -6.05 -4.29 -17.64
C PRO A 59 -6.50 -5.69 -17.18
N GLU A 60 -6.21 -6.74 -17.94
CA GLU A 60 -6.54 -8.14 -17.63
C GLU A 60 -5.47 -8.87 -16.82
N ASN A 61 -4.22 -8.39 -16.85
CA ASN A 61 -3.11 -8.99 -16.13
C ASN A 61 -2.18 -7.89 -15.59
N VAL A 62 -2.72 -7.10 -14.67
CA VAL A 62 -1.96 -6.03 -14.01
C VAL A 62 -1.00 -6.66 -13.00
N ASN A 63 0.30 -6.43 -13.19
CA ASN A 63 1.31 -6.87 -12.25
C ASN A 63 1.39 -5.87 -11.08
N TRP A 64 0.75 -6.22 -9.97
CA TRP A 64 0.80 -5.42 -8.75
C TRP A 64 2.14 -5.62 -8.03
N PRO A 65 2.66 -4.58 -7.34
CA PRO A 65 3.85 -4.74 -6.52
C PRO A 65 3.61 -5.75 -5.39
N ASP A 66 4.70 -6.35 -4.93
CA ASP A 66 4.66 -7.30 -3.82
C ASP A 66 4.39 -6.57 -2.50
N ILE A 67 3.56 -7.18 -1.66
CA ILE A 67 3.33 -6.65 -0.31
C ILE A 67 4.64 -6.68 0.51
N PRO A 68 4.92 -5.64 1.32
CA PRO A 68 6.09 -5.64 2.19
C PRO A 68 6.09 -6.80 3.18
N LYS A 69 7.26 -7.38 3.44
CA LYS A 69 7.42 -8.40 4.49
C LYS A 69 7.31 -7.77 5.87
N MET A 70 6.60 -8.45 6.77
CA MET A 70 6.36 -8.02 8.16
C MET A 70 7.38 -8.60 9.15
#